data_AF-A0A964VI53-F1
#
_entry.id   AF-A0A964VI53-F1
#
_cell.length_a   1.000
_cell.length_b   1.000
_cell.length_c   1.000
_cell.angle_alpha   90.00
_cell.angle_beta   90.00
_cell.angle_gamma   90.00
#
_symmetry.space_group_name_H-M   'P 1'
#
loop_
_entity.id
_entity.type
_entity.pdbx_description
1 polymer ?
#
loop_
_entity_poly.entity_id
_entity_poly.type
_entity_poly.pdbx_seq_one_letter_code
_entity_poly.pdbx_strand_id
1 'polypeptide(L)'
;MKNYFGTFDRSPGWRRWYAATLALSLLLHLGVYGLMGWIMAVESGKISVSIRLSEPTPPPTTMFRVAPPPSQKAMTLRKKPLPAKKPLTQQRPLAEKPRASFEKFSELRSSSLDQYNSESFRARTGAVGPVVGSGIEIGEGSPAVETGPSVTASLKEPEKRISMQDEFLDLKDLDTGKYKGLVIQDPNDKRSIKGFIYLAQAIASEIDPPTPRAIPQLAEAVNSYTQINAQVEKRLPLDSRELFKAPFVYISEKKGFALTEHEAQNLGEYLKNGGFIMVDNAAPLTEFGPGEASLRKMLKDAMGKEARFRLIPRDHPIYHCFFDFSDGPPPGGEVSGGDGDRGPTVSDLEGIFLDDRLVVVYADKGYGSIWEQDFQNEPQLKMGVNLVVFALTQQGSIAQQQIDFYSQRK
;
A
#
# COMPACT_ATOMS: atom_id res chain seq x y z
N MET A 1 58.82 10.98 -10.92
CA MET A 1 59.62 9.84 -10.46
C MET A 1 59.14 9.39 -9.09
N LYS A 2 58.50 8.21 -9.00
CA LYS A 2 58.61 7.25 -7.87
C LYS A 2 57.97 5.94 -8.34
N ASN A 3 58.83 4.98 -8.64
CA ASN A 3 58.48 3.65 -9.15
C ASN A 3 57.92 2.79 -8.01
N TYR A 4 56.67 2.36 -8.12
CA TYR A 4 56.10 1.25 -7.36
C TYR A 4 55.94 0.05 -8.30
N PHE A 5 57.04 -0.63 -8.59
CA PHE A 5 56.97 -1.99 -9.11
C PHE A 5 57.93 -2.84 -8.30
N GLY A 6 57.35 -3.58 -7.34
CA GLY A 6 58.06 -4.57 -6.55
C GLY A 6 58.64 -5.64 -7.46
N THR A 7 59.91 -5.94 -7.23
CA THR A 7 60.64 -7.04 -7.85
C THR A 7 59.96 -8.36 -7.48
N PHE A 8 59.40 -9.06 -8.47
CA PHE A 8 58.82 -10.39 -8.31
C PHE A 8 59.92 -11.39 -7.92
N ASP A 9 59.79 -11.97 -6.72
CA ASP A 9 60.67 -13.01 -6.22
C ASP A 9 60.54 -14.27 -7.09
N ARG A 10 61.64 -14.67 -7.73
CA ARG A 10 61.74 -15.87 -8.60
C ARG A 10 62.10 -17.11 -7.79
N SER A 11 61.40 -17.36 -6.69
CA SER A 11 61.56 -18.61 -5.95
C SER A 11 60.99 -19.80 -6.75
N PRO A 12 61.55 -21.03 -6.64
CA PRO A 12 61.19 -22.18 -7.46
C PRO A 12 59.71 -22.60 -7.41
N GLY A 13 58.95 -22.12 -6.42
CA GLY A 13 57.53 -22.41 -6.25
C GLY A 13 56.61 -21.68 -7.22
N TRP A 14 56.95 -20.46 -7.67
CA TRP A 14 56.04 -19.62 -8.46
C TRP A 14 55.73 -20.22 -9.84
N ARG A 15 56.69 -20.90 -10.46
CA ARG A 15 56.51 -21.58 -11.75
C ARG A 15 55.49 -22.73 -11.66
N ARG A 16 55.41 -23.42 -10.52
CA ARG A 16 54.46 -24.52 -10.31
C ARG A 16 53.02 -24.00 -10.14
N TRP A 17 52.86 -22.89 -9.42
CA TRP A 17 51.55 -22.24 -9.27
C TRP A 17 51.04 -21.64 -10.58
N TYR A 18 51.92 -20.98 -11.35
CA TYR A 18 51.55 -20.42 -12.65
C TYR A 18 51.20 -21.50 -13.69
N ALA A 19 51.92 -22.63 -13.69
CA ALA A 19 51.58 -23.76 -14.54
C ALA A 19 50.23 -24.41 -14.15
N ALA A 20 49.94 -24.49 -12.85
CA ALA A 20 48.67 -25.05 -12.36
C ALA A 20 47.46 -24.17 -12.73
N THR A 21 47.58 -22.84 -12.65
CA THR A 21 46.48 -21.93 -13.04
C THR A 21 46.24 -21.93 -14.54
N LEU A 22 47.29 -22.01 -15.36
CA LEU A 22 47.16 -22.17 -16.81
C LEU A 22 46.50 -23.50 -17.19
N ALA A 23 46.89 -24.60 -16.53
CA ALA A 23 46.27 -25.91 -16.76
C ALA A 23 44.78 -25.92 -16.39
N LEU A 24 44.41 -25.30 -15.25
CA LEU A 24 43.02 -25.18 -14.83
C LEU A 24 42.20 -24.32 -15.80
N SER A 25 42.75 -23.20 -16.27
CA SER A 25 42.11 -22.33 -17.25
C SER A 25 41.88 -23.04 -18.60
N LEU A 26 42.86 -23.82 -19.05
CA LEU A 26 42.75 -24.61 -20.28
C LEU A 26 41.68 -25.70 -20.16
N LEU A 27 41.62 -26.40 -19.02
CA LEU A 27 40.58 -27.41 -18.76
C LEU A 27 39.18 -26.80 -18.73
N LEU A 28 39.03 -25.61 -18.13
CA LEU A 28 37.77 -24.88 -18.11
C LEU A 28 37.33 -24.48 -19.52
N HIS A 29 38.24 -23.95 -20.33
CA HIS A 29 37.94 -23.61 -21.73
C HIS A 29 37.56 -24.84 -22.54
N LEU A 30 38.32 -25.94 -22.43
CA LEU A 30 38.00 -27.20 -23.13
C LEU A 30 36.63 -27.77 -22.70
N GLY A 31 36.28 -27.65 -21.42
CA GLY A 31 34.95 -28.02 -20.92
C GLY A 31 33.83 -27.18 -21.52
N VAL A 32 34.00 -25.86 -21.59
CA VAL A 32 33.02 -24.94 -22.18
C VAL A 32 32.86 -25.16 -23.68
N TYR A 33 33.96 -25.32 -24.43
CA TYR A 33 33.90 -25.62 -25.87
C TYR A 33 33.33 -27.02 -26.15
N GLY A 34 33.60 -28.00 -25.28
CA GLY A 34 33.00 -29.33 -25.35
C GLY A 34 31.49 -29.30 -25.13
N LEU A 35 31.03 -28.56 -24.11
CA LEU A 35 29.61 -28.39 -23.81
C LEU A 35 28.89 -27.65 -24.94
N MET A 36 29.49 -26.59 -25.48
CA MET A 36 28.91 -25.84 -26.58
C MET A 36 28.87 -26.64 -27.89
N GLY A 37 29.91 -27.44 -28.16
CA GLY A 37 29.90 -28.39 -29.28
C GLY A 37 28.82 -29.46 -29.14
N TRP A 38 28.54 -29.93 -27.92
CA TRP A 38 27.48 -30.89 -27.63
C TRP A 38 26.08 -30.28 -27.85
N ILE A 39 25.85 -29.05 -27.37
CA ILE A 39 24.58 -28.31 -27.58
C ILE A 39 24.33 -28.12 -29.08
N MET A 40 25.33 -27.65 -29.83
CA MET A 40 25.22 -27.45 -31.28
C MET A 40 24.99 -28.78 -32.04
N ALA A 41 25.51 -29.90 -31.54
CA ALA A 41 25.27 -31.23 -32.13
C ALA A 41 23.85 -31.76 -31.87
N VAL A 42 23.23 -31.40 -30.73
CA VAL A 42 21.83 -31.69 -30.42
C VAL A 42 20.90 -30.81 -31.27
N GLU A 43 21.17 -29.51 -31.37
CA GLU A 43 20.34 -28.58 -32.17
C GLU A 43 20.41 -28.85 -33.68
N SER A 44 21.57 -29.25 -34.20
CA SER A 44 21.72 -29.63 -35.62
C SER A 44 21.15 -31.00 -35.96
N GLY A 45 20.50 -31.69 -35.01
CA GLY A 45 19.86 -32.98 -35.21
C GLY A 45 20.83 -34.14 -35.46
N LYS A 46 22.14 -33.94 -35.26
CA LYS A 46 23.18 -34.98 -35.39
C LYS A 46 23.17 -35.96 -34.21
N ILE A 47 22.64 -35.55 -33.07
CA ILE A 47 22.46 -36.37 -31.88
C ILE A 47 20.98 -36.35 -31.50
N SER A 48 20.30 -37.49 -31.62
CA SER A 48 18.93 -37.67 -31.14
C SER A 48 18.93 -38.25 -29.73
N VAL A 49 18.48 -37.47 -28.74
CA VAL A 49 18.26 -37.94 -27.37
C VAL A 49 16.80 -38.42 -27.25
N SER A 50 16.59 -39.73 -27.26
CA SER A 50 15.28 -40.32 -27.02
C SER A 50 15.04 -40.49 -25.52
N ILE A 51 14.28 -39.57 -24.94
CA ILE A 51 13.80 -39.70 -23.56
C ILE A 51 12.64 -40.70 -23.59
N ARG A 52 12.83 -41.91 -23.02
CA ARG A 52 11.71 -42.83 -22.79
C ARG A 52 10.79 -42.22 -21.73
N LEU A 53 9.70 -41.62 -22.19
CA LEU A 53 8.56 -41.32 -21.34
C LEU A 53 7.93 -42.65 -20.90
N SER A 54 7.92 -42.92 -19.60
CA SER A 54 7.13 -44.01 -19.03
C SER A 54 5.65 -43.78 -19.36
N GLU A 55 4.99 -44.82 -19.88
CA GLU A 55 3.56 -44.78 -20.21
C GLU A 55 2.73 -44.34 -18.99
N PRO A 56 1.70 -43.50 -19.18
CA PRO A 56 0.83 -43.09 -18.10
C PRO A 56 0.03 -44.30 -17.60
N THR A 57 0.08 -44.54 -16.29
CA THR A 57 -0.80 -45.53 -15.66
C THR A 57 -2.26 -45.14 -15.90
N PRO A 58 -3.15 -46.11 -16.20
CA PRO A 58 -4.57 -45.80 -16.40
C PRO A 58 -5.18 -45.26 -15.10
N PRO A 59 -6.13 -44.31 -15.18
CA PRO A 59 -6.78 -43.76 -14.00
C PRO A 59 -7.55 -44.86 -13.25
N PRO A 60 -7.61 -44.81 -11.91
CA PRO A 60 -8.38 -45.78 -11.15
C PRO A 60 -9.87 -45.66 -11.48
N THR A 61 -10.47 -46.77 -11.93
CA THR A 61 -11.91 -46.88 -12.13
C THR A 61 -12.63 -46.58 -10.82
N THR A 62 -13.24 -45.40 -10.74
CA THR A 62 -14.06 -45.02 -9.59
C THR A 62 -15.41 -45.73 -9.72
N MET A 63 -15.53 -46.90 -9.09
CA MET A 63 -16.82 -47.55 -8.92
C MET A 63 -17.67 -46.72 -7.96
N PHE A 64 -18.72 -46.07 -8.47
CA PHE A 64 -19.74 -45.44 -7.63
C PHE A 64 -20.50 -46.52 -6.85
N ARG A 65 -20.07 -46.78 -5.62
CA ARG A 65 -20.85 -47.56 -4.66
C ARG A 65 -21.88 -46.64 -4.02
N VAL A 66 -23.12 -46.71 -4.52
CA VAL A 66 -24.27 -46.07 -3.88
C VAL A 66 -24.43 -46.67 -2.48
N ALA A 67 -24.34 -45.84 -1.45
CA ALA A 67 -24.63 -46.25 -0.08
C ALA A 67 -26.13 -46.57 0.05
N PRO A 68 -26.52 -47.67 0.73
CA PRO A 68 -27.93 -47.92 1.02
C PRO A 68 -28.51 -46.78 1.89
N PRO A 69 -29.80 -46.45 1.74
CA PRO A 69 -30.41 -45.37 2.49
C PRO A 69 -30.33 -45.64 4.01
N PRO A 70 -30.13 -44.60 4.84
CA PRO A 70 -30.04 -44.76 6.28
C PRO A 70 -31.36 -45.31 6.83
N SER A 71 -31.28 -46.29 7.73
CA SER A 71 -32.45 -46.86 8.38
C SER A 71 -33.20 -45.79 9.16
N GLN A 72 -34.49 -45.62 8.90
CA GLN A 72 -35.40 -44.84 9.74
C GLN A 72 -35.61 -45.56 11.08
N LYS A 73 -34.64 -45.44 11.99
CA LYS A 73 -34.89 -45.74 13.40
C LYS A 73 -35.53 -44.50 14.02
N ALA A 74 -36.72 -44.68 14.59
CA ALA A 74 -37.44 -43.64 15.30
C ALA A 74 -36.53 -42.96 16.34
N MET A 75 -36.43 -41.62 16.25
CA MET A 75 -35.79 -40.80 17.26
C MET A 75 -36.53 -40.98 18.60
N THR A 76 -35.93 -41.71 19.53
CA THR A 76 -36.31 -41.60 20.94
C THR A 76 -35.61 -40.39 21.54
N LEU A 77 -36.39 -39.34 21.80
CA LEU A 77 -35.97 -38.16 22.54
C LEU A 77 -35.50 -38.56 23.95
N ARG A 78 -34.18 -38.64 24.17
CA ARG A 78 -33.62 -38.62 25.52
C ARG A 78 -33.77 -37.21 26.08
N LYS A 79 -34.73 -37.03 26.99
CA LYS A 79 -34.84 -35.81 27.82
C LYS A 79 -33.54 -35.62 28.62
N LYS A 80 -32.81 -34.54 28.36
CA LYS A 80 -31.75 -34.05 29.26
C LYS A 80 -32.41 -33.52 30.54
N PRO A 81 -31.93 -33.87 31.75
CA PRO A 81 -32.38 -33.21 32.97
C PRO A 81 -31.95 -31.74 32.97
N LEU A 82 -32.88 -30.85 33.32
CA LEU A 82 -32.57 -29.44 33.57
C LEU A 82 -31.67 -29.32 34.82
N PRO A 83 -30.67 -28.43 34.82
CA PRO A 83 -29.85 -28.20 36.00
C PRO A 83 -30.70 -27.58 37.12
N ALA A 84 -30.59 -28.15 38.33
CA ALA A 84 -31.27 -27.65 39.52
C ALA A 84 -30.80 -26.22 39.84
N LYS A 85 -31.77 -25.32 40.11
CA LYS A 85 -31.51 -23.96 40.60
C LYS A 85 -30.83 -24.05 41.97
N LYS A 86 -29.59 -23.58 42.07
CA LYS A 86 -28.92 -23.35 43.36
C LYS A 86 -29.57 -22.13 44.05
N PRO A 87 -29.78 -22.15 45.38
CA PRO A 87 -30.27 -20.97 46.08
C PRO A 87 -29.22 -19.85 46.05
N LEU A 88 -29.70 -18.60 45.92
CA LEU A 88 -28.87 -17.40 46.03
C LEU A 88 -28.27 -17.32 47.43
N THR A 89 -26.97 -17.53 47.54
CA THR A 89 -26.19 -17.10 48.71
C THR A 89 -25.89 -15.61 48.55
N GLN A 90 -26.49 -14.81 49.42
CA GLN A 90 -26.25 -13.38 49.52
C GLN A 90 -24.78 -13.15 49.93
N GLN A 91 -23.93 -12.69 49.01
CA GLN A 91 -22.57 -12.29 49.34
C GLN A 91 -22.61 -10.95 50.08
N ARG A 92 -22.13 -10.94 51.33
CA ARG A 92 -21.85 -9.71 52.07
C ARG A 92 -20.70 -8.96 51.39
N PRO A 93 -20.73 -7.62 51.30
CA PRO A 93 -19.62 -6.85 50.75
C PRO A 93 -18.39 -6.98 51.65
N LEU A 94 -17.24 -7.33 51.05
CA LEU A 94 -15.93 -7.19 51.68
C LEU A 94 -15.58 -5.71 51.79
N ALA A 95 -15.11 -5.29 52.96
CA ALA A 95 -14.63 -3.96 53.25
C ALA A 95 -13.41 -3.60 52.37
N GLU A 96 -13.48 -2.45 51.69
CA GLU A 96 -12.34 -1.83 51.02
C GLU A 96 -11.33 -1.31 52.06
N LYS A 97 -10.05 -1.62 51.84
CA LYS A 97 -8.93 -0.99 52.56
C LYS A 97 -8.62 0.38 51.94
N PRO A 98 -8.30 1.41 52.74
CA PRO A 98 -8.07 2.76 52.24
C PRO A 98 -6.78 2.84 51.42
N ARG A 99 -6.87 3.36 50.20
CA ARG A 99 -5.70 3.80 49.42
C ARG A 99 -5.23 5.16 49.92
N ALA A 100 -3.95 5.22 50.28
CA ALA A 100 -3.28 6.45 50.65
C ALA A 100 -3.16 7.41 49.45
N SER A 101 -3.51 8.66 49.71
CA SER A 101 -3.23 9.84 48.89
C SER A 101 -1.72 10.09 48.83
N PHE A 102 -1.18 10.29 47.63
CA PHE A 102 0.14 10.88 47.45
C PHE A 102 0.05 12.11 46.55
N GLU A 103 0.55 13.22 47.10
CA GLU A 103 0.55 14.55 46.53
C GLU A 103 1.60 14.75 45.43
N LYS A 104 1.30 15.73 44.59
CA LYS A 104 2.18 16.63 43.82
C LYS A 104 3.69 16.44 44.01
N PHE A 105 4.39 16.30 42.87
CA PHE A 105 5.67 16.97 42.67
C PHE A 105 5.63 17.74 41.34
N SER A 106 5.67 19.05 41.45
CA SER A 106 6.07 19.98 40.42
C SER A 106 7.52 20.40 40.65
N GLU A 107 8.20 20.72 39.55
CA GLU A 107 9.34 21.64 39.41
C GLU A 107 10.78 21.13 39.28
N LEU A 108 11.44 21.78 38.30
CA LEU A 108 12.87 22.04 38.06
C LEU A 108 13.64 20.94 37.27
N ARG A 109 14.32 21.21 36.15
CA ARG A 109 14.99 22.44 35.67
C ARG A 109 15.32 22.37 34.16
N SER A 110 15.28 23.54 33.50
CA SER A 110 16.18 24.14 32.47
C SER A 110 17.28 23.27 31.83
N SER A 111 17.74 23.41 30.58
CA SER A 111 17.71 24.48 29.56
C SER A 111 18.59 23.99 28.40
N SER A 112 18.26 24.31 27.14
CA SER A 112 19.21 24.91 26.17
C SER A 112 18.49 25.14 24.84
N LEU A 113 18.31 26.42 24.51
CA LEU A 113 17.90 26.95 23.22
C LEU A 113 19.02 27.89 22.75
N ASP A 114 19.05 28.14 21.44
CA ASP A 114 19.84 29.09 20.64
C ASP A 114 20.77 28.35 19.65
N GLN A 115 20.84 28.69 18.36
CA GLN A 115 20.38 29.83 17.57
C GLN A 115 20.64 29.45 16.10
N TYR A 116 19.83 29.91 15.12
CA TYR A 116 20.37 30.52 13.90
C TYR A 116 19.28 31.31 13.15
N ASN A 117 19.70 32.50 12.73
CA ASN A 117 18.91 33.66 12.30
C ASN A 117 18.20 33.48 10.95
N SER A 118 17.06 34.15 10.83
CA SER A 118 16.43 34.54 9.58
C SER A 118 16.77 36.02 9.30
N GLU A 119 17.28 36.32 8.10
CA GLU A 119 17.35 37.69 7.61
C GLU A 119 16.18 38.00 6.69
N SER A 120 15.57 39.14 6.99
CA SER A 120 14.47 39.83 6.34
C SER A 120 14.83 40.35 4.94
N PHE A 121 13.90 40.27 3.99
CA PHE A 121 13.83 41.23 2.89
C PHE A 121 12.45 41.87 2.78
N ARG A 122 12.49 43.19 2.66
CA ARG A 122 11.41 44.15 2.96
C ARG A 122 10.61 44.46 1.70
N ALA A 123 9.30 44.59 1.88
CA ALA A 123 8.33 45.04 0.89
C ALA A 123 8.66 46.44 0.34
N ARG A 124 8.34 46.65 -0.95
CA ARG A 124 8.12 47.98 -1.53
C ARG A 124 6.67 48.10 -1.99
N THR A 125 5.99 49.08 -1.41
CA THR A 125 4.68 49.61 -1.76
C THR A 125 4.76 50.55 -2.96
N GLY A 126 3.68 50.63 -3.73
CA GLY A 126 3.40 51.65 -4.75
C GLY A 126 2.00 51.38 -5.32
N ALA A 127 0.96 52.01 -4.77
CA ALA A 127 0.38 53.30 -5.18
C ALA A 127 -0.66 53.15 -6.30
N VAL A 128 -1.90 53.48 -5.92
CA VAL A 128 -3.12 53.54 -6.75
C VAL A 128 -3.17 54.87 -7.50
N GLY A 129 -3.63 54.85 -8.75
CA GLY A 129 -4.12 56.02 -9.50
C GLY A 129 -5.33 55.63 -10.35
N PRO A 130 -6.38 56.47 -10.47
CA PRO A 130 -7.61 56.13 -11.18
C PRO A 130 -7.58 56.64 -12.64
N VAL A 131 -8.29 55.93 -13.54
CA VAL A 131 -8.66 56.47 -14.86
C VAL A 131 -10.13 56.20 -15.13
N VAL A 132 -10.74 57.26 -15.64
CA VAL A 132 -12.15 57.55 -15.91
C VAL A 132 -12.59 56.98 -17.27
N GLY A 133 -13.80 56.42 -17.30
CA GLY A 133 -14.90 56.84 -18.18
C GLY A 133 -14.98 56.33 -19.63
N SER A 134 -16.06 55.60 -19.92
CA SER A 134 -17.00 55.70 -21.07
C SER A 134 -17.70 54.32 -21.18
N GLY A 135 -19.00 54.12 -20.96
CA GLY A 135 -20.15 54.89 -21.43
C GLY A 135 -20.55 54.36 -22.81
N ILE A 136 -21.52 53.44 -22.88
CA ILE A 136 -22.51 53.22 -23.96
C ILE A 136 -23.56 52.24 -23.44
N GLU A 137 -24.82 52.68 -23.47
CA GLU A 137 -26.04 51.91 -23.22
C GLU A 137 -26.60 51.30 -24.52
N ILE A 138 -27.59 50.42 -24.35
CA ILE A 138 -28.84 50.22 -25.11
C ILE A 138 -29.01 48.78 -25.65
N GLY A 139 -30.11 48.14 -25.25
CA GLY A 139 -30.75 47.09 -26.04
C GLY A 139 -31.59 46.07 -25.26
N GLU A 140 -32.80 46.44 -24.85
CA GLU A 140 -33.86 45.51 -24.44
C GLU A 140 -34.32 44.59 -25.59
N GLY A 141 -34.78 43.39 -25.26
CA GLY A 141 -35.53 42.54 -26.19
C GLY A 141 -35.72 41.10 -25.71
N SER A 142 -36.75 40.83 -24.91
CA SER A 142 -37.35 39.49 -24.79
C SER A 142 -38.18 39.16 -26.04
N PRO A 143 -38.47 37.87 -26.29
CA PRO A 143 -39.84 37.44 -25.99
C PRO A 143 -39.95 36.05 -25.33
N ALA A 144 -41.09 35.87 -24.66
CA ALA A 144 -41.57 34.62 -24.06
C ALA A 144 -42.15 33.66 -25.12
N VAL A 145 -42.07 32.35 -24.86
CA VAL A 145 -42.97 31.33 -25.43
C VAL A 145 -43.38 30.33 -24.35
N GLU A 146 -44.68 30.04 -24.34
CA GLU A 146 -45.45 29.28 -23.34
C GLU A 146 -45.27 27.75 -23.37
N THR A 147 -45.82 27.16 -22.31
CA THR A 147 -45.82 25.81 -21.75
C THR A 147 -46.55 24.69 -22.52
N GLY A 148 -46.15 23.43 -22.26
CA GLY A 148 -46.93 22.20 -22.42
C GLY A 148 -46.33 21.01 -21.61
N PRO A 149 -47.11 19.99 -21.18
CA PRO A 149 -47.02 19.46 -19.80
C PRO A 149 -46.28 18.12 -19.59
N SER A 150 -45.66 18.03 -18.40
CA SER A 150 -45.57 16.90 -17.44
C SER A 150 -45.17 15.49 -17.89
N VAL A 151 -43.99 15.03 -17.43
CA VAL A 151 -43.85 13.74 -16.72
C VAL A 151 -42.94 13.94 -15.51
N THR A 152 -43.52 13.84 -14.33
CA THR A 152 -42.86 13.84 -13.02
C THR A 152 -42.00 12.59 -12.84
N ALA A 153 -40.68 12.76 -12.78
CA ALA A 153 -39.80 11.86 -12.07
C ALA A 153 -39.22 12.63 -10.88
N SER A 154 -39.58 12.22 -9.67
CA SER A 154 -39.06 12.79 -8.42
C SER A 154 -37.53 12.75 -8.39
N LEU A 155 -36.89 13.84 -8.80
CA LEU A 155 -35.53 14.16 -8.39
C LEU A 155 -35.63 14.63 -6.94
N LYS A 156 -35.41 13.71 -6.02
CA LYS A 156 -35.09 14.06 -4.63
C LYS A 156 -33.75 14.81 -4.69
N GLU A 157 -33.81 16.08 -4.31
CA GLU A 157 -32.89 17.17 -4.63
C GLU A 157 -31.39 16.94 -4.32
N PRO A 158 -30.47 17.54 -5.11
CA PRO A 158 -29.04 17.64 -4.81
C PRO A 158 -28.68 18.76 -3.81
N GLU A 159 -29.66 19.51 -3.33
CA GLU A 159 -29.44 20.75 -2.55
C GLU A 159 -28.83 20.51 -1.15
N LYS A 160 -28.90 19.28 -0.63
CA LYS A 160 -28.34 18.94 0.69
C LYS A 160 -26.83 18.70 0.76
N ARG A 161 -26.12 18.71 -0.38
CA ARG A 161 -24.64 18.59 -0.40
C ARG A 161 -23.90 19.93 -0.43
N ILE A 162 -24.59 21.05 -0.65
CA ILE A 162 -23.95 22.33 -0.98
C ILE A 162 -23.74 23.24 0.26
N SER A 163 -24.16 22.84 1.47
CA SER A 163 -24.02 23.67 2.68
C SER A 163 -22.90 23.24 3.65
N MET A 164 -21.85 22.57 3.18
CA MET A 164 -20.72 22.14 4.05
C MET A 164 -19.39 22.82 3.68
N GLN A 165 -19.34 23.55 2.56
CA GLN A 165 -18.16 24.31 2.15
C GLN A 165 -18.02 25.65 2.88
N ASP A 166 -19.12 26.17 3.45
CA ASP A 166 -19.16 27.49 4.11
C ASP A 166 -19.09 27.43 5.66
N GLU A 167 -19.26 26.27 6.28
CA GLU A 167 -19.09 26.08 7.73
C GLU A 167 -17.79 25.31 8.03
N PHE A 168 -16.65 25.92 7.74
CA PHE A 168 -15.35 25.38 8.12
C PHE A 168 -15.12 25.49 9.63
N LEU A 169 -15.13 24.34 10.32
CA LEU A 169 -14.18 24.11 11.42
C LEU A 169 -12.78 24.25 10.82
N ASP A 170 -11.88 25.00 11.47
CA ASP A 170 -10.49 25.04 11.06
C ASP A 170 -9.98 23.60 10.96
N LEU A 171 -9.37 23.20 9.84
CA LEU A 171 -8.86 21.83 9.65
C LEU A 171 -7.90 21.42 10.79
N LYS A 172 -7.29 22.39 11.46
CA LYS A 172 -6.46 22.22 12.66
C LYS A 172 -7.26 21.75 13.88
N ASP A 173 -8.53 22.15 14.00
CA ASP A 173 -9.43 21.71 15.07
C ASP A 173 -9.95 20.29 14.84
N LEU A 174 -9.85 19.77 13.61
CA LEU A 174 -10.19 18.38 13.26
C LEU A 174 -9.04 17.40 13.53
N ASP A 175 -7.80 17.88 13.60
CA ASP A 175 -6.62 17.11 13.99
C ASP A 175 -6.55 16.92 15.51
N THR A 176 -7.53 16.18 16.03
CA THR A 176 -7.66 15.88 17.47
C THR A 176 -6.75 14.74 17.92
N GLY A 177 -5.87 14.21 17.04
CA GLY A 177 -5.11 12.98 17.25
C GLY A 177 -5.96 11.69 17.29
N LYS A 178 -7.28 11.81 17.19
CA LYS A 178 -8.21 10.67 17.14
C LYS A 178 -8.14 9.95 15.80
N TYR A 179 -7.83 10.68 14.73
CA TYR A 179 -7.82 10.21 13.35
C TYR A 179 -6.49 10.55 12.70
N LYS A 180 -5.99 9.67 11.83
CA LYS A 180 -4.71 9.87 11.14
C LYS A 180 -4.86 10.34 9.70
N GLY A 181 -6.05 10.77 9.29
CA GLY A 181 -6.21 11.47 8.02
C GLY A 181 -7.65 11.76 7.65
N LEU A 182 -7.85 12.94 7.07
CA LEU A 182 -9.15 13.47 6.65
C LEU A 182 -8.93 14.47 5.51
N VAL A 183 -9.81 14.46 4.51
CA VAL A 183 -9.74 15.38 3.37
C VAL A 183 -11.11 15.92 3.00
N ILE A 184 -11.09 17.10 2.37
CA ILE A 184 -12.23 17.67 1.66
C ILE A 184 -11.74 17.93 0.24
N GLN A 185 -12.48 17.43 -0.74
CA GLN A 185 -12.21 17.60 -2.17
C GLN A 185 -13.35 18.38 -2.81
N ASP A 186 -13.01 19.31 -3.71
CA ASP A 186 -14.00 19.99 -4.54
C ASP A 186 -14.67 18.97 -5.49
N PRO A 187 -16.01 18.88 -5.54
CA PRO A 187 -16.70 17.95 -6.44
C PRO A 187 -16.47 18.24 -7.93
N ASN A 188 -16.07 19.45 -8.30
CA ASN A 188 -15.85 19.89 -9.67
C ASN A 188 -14.36 19.91 -10.07
N ASP A 189 -13.45 19.86 -9.09
CA ASP A 189 -12.01 19.83 -9.33
C ASP A 189 -11.30 18.81 -8.44
N LYS A 190 -10.95 17.66 -9.04
CA LYS A 190 -10.23 16.58 -8.36
C LYS A 190 -8.86 17.00 -7.81
N ARG A 191 -8.27 18.10 -8.32
CA ARG A 191 -6.99 18.62 -7.82
C ARG A 191 -7.13 19.57 -6.64
N SER A 192 -8.32 20.13 -6.44
CA SER A 192 -8.65 20.95 -5.27
C SER A 192 -9.01 20.04 -4.10
N ILE A 193 -7.98 19.48 -3.47
CA ILE A 193 -8.09 18.61 -2.29
C ILE A 193 -7.21 19.14 -1.16
N LYS A 194 -7.80 19.31 0.02
CA LYS A 194 -7.13 19.81 1.23
C LYS A 194 -7.48 18.97 2.46
N GLY A 195 -6.57 18.93 3.43
CA GLY A 195 -6.75 18.13 4.63
C GLY A 195 -5.43 17.79 5.30
N PHE A 196 -5.39 16.66 6.00
CA PHE A 196 -4.16 16.14 6.59
C PHE A 196 -4.12 14.61 6.51
N ILE A 197 -2.92 14.04 6.57
CA ILE A 197 -2.71 12.60 6.70
C ILE A 197 -1.40 12.31 7.43
N TYR A 198 -1.40 11.28 8.26
CA TYR A 198 -0.21 10.71 8.87
C TYR A 198 0.11 9.40 8.15
N LEU A 199 1.11 9.43 7.26
CA LEU A 199 1.54 8.28 6.49
C LEU A 199 2.40 7.37 7.36
N ALA A 200 2.02 6.09 7.41
CA ALA A 200 2.70 5.08 8.19
C ALA A 200 3.21 3.93 7.33
N GLN A 201 4.40 3.44 7.67
CA GLN A 201 4.85 2.13 7.24
C GLN A 201 4.42 1.09 8.28
N ALA A 202 3.67 0.08 7.86
CA ALA A 202 3.40 -1.06 8.73
C ALA A 202 4.51 -2.10 8.65
N ILE A 203 4.81 -2.68 9.81
CA ILE A 203 5.87 -3.65 9.99
C ILE A 203 5.35 -4.88 10.71
N ALA A 204 5.88 -6.04 10.33
CA ALA A 204 5.84 -7.23 11.17
C ALA A 204 6.96 -7.16 12.22
N SER A 205 6.78 -7.90 13.32
CA SER A 205 7.51 -7.73 14.58
C SER A 205 9.05 -7.78 14.55
N GLU A 206 9.70 -8.26 13.48
CA GLU A 206 11.17 -8.51 13.45
C GLU A 206 11.91 -7.96 12.22
N ILE A 207 11.35 -7.01 11.47
CA ILE A 207 11.96 -6.58 10.20
C ILE A 207 12.11 -5.07 10.09
N ASP A 208 13.34 -4.63 9.82
CA ASP A 208 13.59 -3.29 9.32
C ASP A 208 13.16 -3.20 7.86
N PRO A 209 12.36 -2.17 7.50
CA PRO A 209 11.85 -2.04 6.16
C PRO A 209 13.01 -1.84 5.16
N PRO A 210 12.90 -2.42 3.95
CA PRO A 210 13.96 -2.35 2.94
C PRO A 210 14.19 -0.93 2.42
N THR A 211 13.20 -0.04 2.60
CA THR A 211 13.14 1.33 2.06
C THR A 211 12.70 2.30 3.18
N PRO A 212 13.63 2.78 4.04
CA PRO A 212 13.33 3.65 5.18
C PRO A 212 12.95 5.10 4.85
N ARG A 213 13.38 5.64 3.70
CA ARG A 213 13.03 6.98 3.17
C ARG A 213 11.77 6.96 2.28
N ALA A 214 11.22 5.81 1.91
CA ALA A 214 10.06 5.74 1.00
C ALA A 214 8.84 6.55 1.50
N ILE A 215 8.43 6.36 2.76
CA ILE A 215 7.30 7.11 3.34
C ILE A 215 7.62 8.62 3.51
N PRO A 216 8.79 9.02 4.02
CA PRO A 216 9.20 10.43 4.02
C PRO A 216 9.12 11.10 2.64
N GLN A 217 9.65 10.46 1.59
CA GLN A 217 9.60 11.00 0.23
C GLN A 217 8.17 11.07 -0.32
N LEU A 218 7.34 10.07 -0.01
CA LEU A 218 5.92 10.09 -0.37
C LEU A 218 5.18 11.23 0.34
N ALA A 219 5.46 11.48 1.63
CA ALA A 219 4.87 12.58 2.37
C ALA A 219 5.27 13.94 1.76
N GLU A 220 6.54 14.12 1.40
CA GLU A 220 7.01 15.31 0.70
C GLU A 220 6.31 15.50 -0.65
N ALA A 221 6.14 14.42 -1.43
CA ALA A 221 5.42 14.47 -2.69
C ALA A 221 3.94 14.87 -2.49
N VAL A 222 3.25 14.31 -1.51
CA VAL A 222 1.86 14.68 -1.20
C VAL A 222 1.76 16.15 -0.82
N ASN A 223 2.66 16.66 0.04
CA ASN A 223 2.71 18.07 0.41
C ASN A 223 3.04 18.99 -0.78
N SER A 224 3.86 18.51 -1.72
CA SER A 224 4.29 19.31 -2.88
C SER A 224 3.23 19.39 -3.97
N TYR A 225 2.46 18.32 -4.16
CA TYR A 225 1.48 18.23 -5.25
C TYR A 225 0.06 18.59 -4.82
N THR A 226 -0.27 18.51 -3.54
CA THR A 226 -1.64 18.70 -3.02
C THR A 226 -1.69 19.76 -1.93
N GLN A 227 -2.89 20.13 -1.46
CA GLN A 227 -3.07 20.97 -0.26
C GLN A 227 -3.31 20.11 1.00
N ILE A 228 -2.96 18.82 0.96
CA ILE A 228 -2.99 17.93 2.10
C ILE A 228 -1.70 18.09 2.89
N ASN A 229 -1.81 18.36 4.18
CA ASN A 229 -0.69 18.33 5.11
C ASN A 229 -0.34 16.87 5.46
N ALA A 230 0.65 16.32 4.76
CA ALA A 230 1.14 14.96 4.99
C ALA A 230 2.30 14.94 5.98
N GLN A 231 2.18 14.14 7.04
CA GLN A 231 3.21 13.93 8.05
C GLN A 231 3.62 12.46 8.09
N VAL A 232 4.86 12.19 8.52
CA VAL A 232 5.35 10.82 8.72
C VAL A 232 5.00 10.38 10.14
N GLU A 233 4.26 9.28 10.24
CA GLU A 233 4.00 8.60 11.50
C GLU A 233 5.12 7.62 11.84
N LYS A 234 5.23 7.26 13.12
CA LYS A 234 6.03 6.13 13.55
C LYS A 234 5.58 4.85 12.84
N ARG A 235 6.52 3.92 12.65
CA ARG A 235 6.20 2.59 12.11
C ARG A 235 5.10 1.95 12.95
N LEU A 236 4.13 1.33 12.28
CA LEU A 236 2.97 0.71 12.93
C LEU A 236 3.12 -0.81 12.91
N PRO A 237 3.25 -1.47 14.07
CA PRO A 237 3.13 -2.91 14.15
C PRO A 237 1.77 -3.39 13.62
N LEU A 238 1.74 -4.48 12.87
CA LEU A 238 0.52 -5.02 12.26
C LEU A 238 -0.53 -5.50 13.27
N ASP A 239 -0.14 -5.79 14.51
CA ASP A 239 -1.02 -6.14 15.63
C ASP A 239 -1.54 -4.91 16.40
N SER A 240 -1.08 -3.70 16.06
CA SER A 240 -1.44 -2.49 16.77
C SER A 240 -2.86 -2.03 16.46
N ARG A 241 -3.58 -1.56 17.48
CA ARG A 241 -4.87 -0.88 17.31
C ARG A 241 -4.75 0.50 16.67
N GLU A 242 -3.56 1.09 16.66
CA GLU A 242 -3.31 2.36 15.96
C GLU A 242 -3.49 2.23 14.44
N LEU A 243 -3.42 1.00 13.90
CA LEU A 243 -3.68 0.70 12.50
C LEU A 243 -5.06 1.20 12.06
N PHE A 244 -6.10 1.03 12.88
CA PHE A 244 -7.48 1.41 12.58
C PHE A 244 -7.73 2.92 12.51
N LYS A 245 -6.74 3.74 12.90
CA LYS A 245 -6.80 5.20 12.74
C LYS A 245 -6.21 5.66 11.41
N ALA A 246 -5.36 4.83 10.80
CA ALA A 246 -4.62 5.14 9.57
C ALA A 246 -5.46 4.79 8.34
N PRO A 247 -5.89 5.77 7.52
CA PRO A 247 -6.65 5.48 6.30
C PRO A 247 -5.79 4.81 5.22
N PHE A 248 -4.48 5.03 5.25
CA PHE A 248 -3.50 4.47 4.30
C PHE A 248 -2.30 3.92 5.06
N VAL A 249 -1.83 2.74 4.67
CA VAL A 249 -0.62 2.14 5.20
C VAL A 249 0.21 1.53 4.07
N TYR A 250 1.53 1.71 4.14
CA TYR A 250 2.49 1.11 3.23
C TYR A 250 3.17 -0.11 3.87
N ILE A 251 3.24 -1.22 3.14
CA ILE A 251 3.98 -2.42 3.53
C ILE A 251 4.92 -2.77 2.39
N SER A 252 6.19 -3.01 2.70
CA SER A 252 7.15 -3.47 1.71
C SER A 252 8.16 -4.42 2.33
N GLU A 253 8.54 -5.43 1.55
CA GLU A 253 9.51 -6.43 1.97
C GLU A 253 10.22 -7.05 0.76
N LYS A 254 11.47 -7.48 0.96
CA LYS A 254 12.26 -8.26 0.00
C LYS A 254 12.62 -9.67 0.49
N LYS A 255 12.57 -9.92 1.80
CA LYS A 255 12.90 -11.20 2.44
C LYS A 255 11.65 -12.00 2.79
N GLY A 256 11.85 -13.29 3.04
CA GLY A 256 10.77 -14.15 3.54
C GLY A 256 10.38 -13.80 4.96
N PHE A 257 9.08 -13.80 5.25
CA PHE A 257 8.54 -13.58 6.59
C PHE A 257 7.19 -14.29 6.76
N ALA A 258 6.70 -14.38 7.99
CA ALA A 258 5.39 -14.89 8.30
C ALA A 258 4.73 -14.01 9.36
N LEU A 259 3.42 -13.81 9.23
CA LEU A 259 2.65 -13.18 10.29
C LEU A 259 2.33 -14.19 11.39
N THR A 260 2.24 -13.69 12.61
CA THR A 260 1.50 -14.34 13.69
C THR A 260 0.02 -14.38 13.35
N GLU A 261 -0.72 -15.30 13.99
CA GLU A 261 -2.18 -15.38 13.83
C GLU A 261 -2.87 -14.07 14.23
N HIS A 262 -2.37 -13.39 15.28
CA HIS A 262 -2.92 -12.13 15.74
C HIS A 262 -2.66 -10.98 14.76
N GLU A 263 -1.46 -10.86 14.18
CA GLU A 263 -1.17 -9.86 13.14
C GLU A 263 -2.06 -10.09 11.90
N ALA A 264 -2.25 -11.34 11.47
CA ALA A 264 -3.10 -11.68 10.32
C ALA A 264 -4.57 -11.33 10.58
N GLN A 265 -5.10 -11.69 11.76
CA GLN A 265 -6.47 -11.35 12.16
C GLN A 265 -6.68 -9.83 12.22
N ASN A 266 -5.74 -9.09 12.85
CA ASN A 266 -5.83 -7.64 12.98
C ASN A 266 -5.76 -6.93 11.62
N LEU A 267 -4.89 -7.39 10.70
CA LEU A 267 -4.82 -6.87 9.33
C LEU A 267 -6.12 -7.12 8.56
N GLY A 268 -6.70 -8.33 8.69
CA GLY A 268 -7.99 -8.66 8.08
C GLY A 268 -9.13 -7.78 8.59
N GLU A 269 -9.20 -7.56 9.90
CA GLU A 269 -10.16 -6.62 10.52
C GLU A 269 -9.94 -5.19 10.01
N TYR A 270 -8.71 -4.72 9.94
CA TYR A 270 -8.39 -3.38 9.45
C TYR A 270 -8.89 -3.16 8.02
N LEU A 271 -8.61 -4.09 7.10
CA LEU A 271 -9.04 -4.00 5.70
C LEU A 271 -10.57 -4.00 5.57
N LYS A 272 -11.26 -4.84 6.36
CA LYS A 272 -12.73 -4.89 6.39
C LYS A 272 -13.37 -3.61 6.92
N ASN A 273 -12.72 -2.95 7.88
CA ASN A 273 -13.20 -1.71 8.52
C ASN A 273 -12.79 -0.43 7.79
N GLY A 274 -12.49 -0.49 6.50
CA GLY A 274 -12.21 0.69 5.68
C GLY A 274 -10.73 1.04 5.53
N GLY A 275 -9.84 0.22 6.07
CA GLY A 275 -8.40 0.32 5.83
C GLY A 275 -8.04 0.11 4.36
N PHE A 276 -6.93 0.73 3.95
CA PHE A 276 -6.36 0.59 2.61
C PHE A 276 -4.86 0.40 2.71
N ILE A 277 -4.33 -0.62 2.04
CA ILE A 277 -2.89 -0.87 2.04
C ILE A 277 -2.30 -0.87 0.63
N MET A 278 -1.13 -0.26 0.52
CA MET A 278 -0.21 -0.45 -0.59
C MET A 278 0.86 -1.46 -0.15
N VAL A 279 0.96 -2.56 -0.89
CA VAL A 279 1.93 -3.62 -0.68
C VAL A 279 2.91 -3.63 -1.85
N ASP A 280 4.20 -3.54 -1.58
CA ASP A 280 5.24 -3.39 -2.60
C ASP A 280 6.36 -4.43 -2.42
N ASN A 281 6.60 -5.27 -3.44
CA ASN A 281 7.75 -6.16 -3.46
C ASN A 281 9.03 -5.34 -3.70
N ALA A 282 9.92 -5.28 -2.70
CA ALA A 282 11.18 -4.56 -2.80
C ALA A 282 12.30 -5.34 -3.54
N ALA A 283 12.00 -6.51 -4.09
CA ALA A 283 12.89 -7.27 -4.97
C ALA A 283 12.16 -7.76 -6.24
N PRO A 284 11.65 -6.85 -7.08
CA PRO A 284 10.79 -7.21 -8.22
C PRO A 284 11.54 -7.98 -9.34
N LEU A 285 12.88 -7.89 -9.36
CA LEU A 285 13.73 -8.63 -10.30
C LEU A 285 13.89 -10.13 -9.91
N THR A 286 13.52 -10.51 -8.69
CA THR A 286 13.60 -11.90 -8.23
C THR A 286 12.26 -12.58 -8.43
N GLU A 287 12.15 -13.33 -9.52
CA GLU A 287 10.95 -14.11 -9.83
C GLU A 287 10.63 -15.14 -8.73
N PHE A 288 9.38 -15.14 -8.28
CA PHE A 288 8.90 -15.98 -7.18
C PHE A 288 9.76 -15.84 -5.92
N GLY A 289 10.27 -14.62 -5.69
CA GLY A 289 11.15 -14.31 -4.58
C GLY A 289 10.49 -14.52 -3.22
N PRO A 290 11.29 -14.72 -2.15
CA PRO A 290 10.76 -14.99 -0.82
C PRO A 290 9.93 -13.81 -0.26
N GLY A 291 10.28 -12.58 -0.63
CA GLY A 291 9.49 -11.37 -0.32
C GLY A 291 8.11 -11.40 -0.97
N GLU A 292 8.05 -11.57 -2.29
CA GLU A 292 6.78 -11.74 -3.02
C GLU A 292 5.90 -12.84 -2.41
N ALA A 293 6.47 -14.03 -2.20
CA ALA A 293 5.74 -15.17 -1.66
C ALA A 293 5.15 -14.86 -0.27
N SER A 294 5.91 -14.18 0.58
CA SER A 294 5.48 -13.82 1.94
C SER A 294 4.44 -12.71 1.95
N LEU A 295 4.59 -11.67 1.12
CA LEU A 295 3.59 -10.61 0.96
C LEU A 295 2.25 -11.16 0.45
N ARG A 296 2.29 -12.07 -0.54
CA ARG A 296 1.08 -12.73 -1.03
C ARG A 296 0.47 -13.66 0.01
N LYS A 297 1.29 -14.40 0.78
CA LYS A 297 0.81 -15.24 1.87
C LYS A 297 0.19 -14.43 3.00
N MET A 298 0.81 -13.32 3.40
CA MET A 298 0.30 -12.36 4.39
C MET A 298 -1.14 -11.94 4.06
N LEU A 299 -1.40 -11.55 2.82
CA LEU A 299 -2.74 -11.15 2.35
C LEU A 299 -3.74 -12.32 2.36
N LYS A 300 -3.29 -13.53 1.99
CA LYS A 300 -4.09 -14.76 2.06
C LYS A 300 -4.42 -15.16 3.50
N ASP A 301 -3.48 -15.03 4.42
CA ASP A 301 -3.69 -15.33 5.84
C ASP A 301 -4.69 -14.32 6.45
N ALA A 302 -4.57 -13.04 6.10
CA ALA A 302 -5.44 -11.98 6.62
C ALA A 302 -6.88 -12.04 6.07
N MET A 303 -7.07 -12.35 4.79
CA MET A 303 -8.38 -12.25 4.14
C MET A 303 -8.97 -13.59 3.66
N GLY A 304 -8.23 -14.69 3.75
CA GLY A 304 -8.69 -16.01 3.35
C GLY A 304 -9.19 -16.05 1.90
N LYS A 305 -10.46 -16.42 1.71
CA LYS A 305 -11.08 -16.56 0.38
C LYS A 305 -11.28 -15.24 -0.36
N GLU A 306 -11.27 -14.12 0.37
CA GLU A 306 -11.38 -12.77 -0.18
C GLU A 306 -10.05 -12.29 -0.78
N ALA A 307 -8.92 -12.95 -0.47
CA ALA A 307 -7.59 -12.65 -1.01
C ALA A 307 -7.42 -13.03 -2.50
N ARG A 308 -8.27 -12.48 -3.37
CA ARG A 308 -8.25 -12.70 -4.82
C ARG A 308 -7.54 -11.54 -5.49
N PHE A 309 -6.29 -11.76 -5.87
CA PHE A 309 -5.51 -10.84 -6.69
C PHE A 309 -6.12 -10.77 -8.09
N ARG A 310 -6.39 -9.55 -8.55
CA ARG A 310 -6.89 -9.26 -9.90
C ARG A 310 -6.12 -8.08 -10.44
N LEU A 311 -5.84 -8.04 -11.74
CA LEU A 311 -5.31 -6.82 -12.35
C LEU A 311 -6.30 -5.67 -12.12
N ILE A 312 -5.76 -4.52 -11.73
CA ILE A 312 -6.56 -3.30 -11.60
C ILE A 312 -6.81 -2.76 -13.02
N PRO A 313 -8.07 -2.62 -13.46
CA PRO A 313 -8.38 -2.07 -14.78
C PRO A 313 -7.82 -0.65 -14.97
N ARG A 314 -7.41 -0.31 -16.19
CA ARG A 314 -6.79 1.00 -16.49
C ARG A 314 -7.76 2.17 -16.30
N ASP A 315 -9.05 1.94 -16.44
CA ASP A 315 -10.12 2.90 -16.18
C ASP A 315 -10.49 3.02 -14.69
N HIS A 316 -9.87 2.22 -13.82
CA HIS A 316 -10.14 2.26 -12.39
C HIS A 316 -9.78 3.65 -11.80
N PRO A 317 -10.60 4.22 -10.89
CA PRO A 317 -10.40 5.57 -10.37
C PRO A 317 -9.04 5.80 -9.70
N ILE A 318 -8.36 4.76 -9.24
CA ILE A 318 -7.00 4.87 -8.67
C ILE A 318 -5.99 5.47 -9.64
N TYR A 319 -6.17 5.27 -10.95
CA TYR A 319 -5.31 5.85 -11.99
C TYR A 319 -5.71 7.27 -12.40
N HIS A 320 -6.81 7.80 -11.86
CA HIS A 320 -7.42 9.03 -12.33
C HIS A 320 -7.87 10.00 -11.22
N CYS A 321 -7.78 9.62 -9.95
CA CYS A 321 -8.32 10.38 -8.82
C CYS A 321 -7.62 11.72 -8.57
N PHE A 322 -6.37 11.91 -9.02
CA PHE A 322 -5.65 13.17 -8.89
C PHE A 322 -4.77 13.45 -10.13
N PHE A 323 -3.78 12.61 -10.38
CA PHE A 323 -3.07 12.49 -11.64
C PHE A 323 -3.73 11.45 -12.56
N ASP A 324 -3.48 11.56 -13.86
CA ASP A 324 -4.01 10.67 -14.88
C ASP A 324 -2.93 9.73 -15.41
N PHE A 325 -3.20 8.43 -15.36
CA PHE A 325 -2.34 7.34 -15.81
C PHE A 325 -3.09 6.45 -16.80
N SER A 326 -3.42 6.99 -17.98
CA SER A 326 -4.22 6.29 -19.00
C SER A 326 -3.58 4.99 -19.52
N ASP A 327 -2.25 4.90 -19.48
CA ASP A 327 -1.50 3.72 -19.88
C ASP A 327 -1.29 2.71 -18.73
N GLY A 328 -1.84 3.01 -17.55
CA GLY A 328 -1.64 2.23 -16.34
C GLY A 328 -0.45 2.73 -15.50
N PRO A 329 0.00 1.93 -14.52
CA PRO A 329 1.03 2.34 -13.57
C PRO A 329 2.37 2.62 -14.27
N PRO A 330 3.14 3.63 -13.82
CA PRO A 330 4.48 3.86 -14.35
C PRO A 330 5.39 2.65 -14.07
N PRO A 331 6.37 2.35 -14.93
CA PRO A 331 7.35 1.30 -14.63
C PRO A 331 8.14 1.65 -13.37
N GLY A 332 8.52 0.65 -12.58
CA GLY A 332 9.31 0.80 -11.35
C GLY A 332 10.71 0.18 -11.47
N GLY A 333 11.21 -0.36 -10.37
CA GLY A 333 12.48 -1.07 -10.29
C GLY A 333 12.52 -2.40 -11.04
N GLU A 334 11.37 -2.92 -11.48
CA GLU A 334 11.27 -4.15 -12.27
C GLU A 334 11.89 -4.02 -13.66
N VAL A 335 12.10 -2.80 -14.17
CA VAL A 335 12.75 -2.55 -15.47
C VAL A 335 14.21 -2.10 -15.35
N SER A 336 14.72 -1.91 -14.13
CA SER A 336 16.08 -1.37 -13.89
C SER A 336 17.20 -2.40 -14.09
N GLY A 337 16.87 -3.68 -14.26
CA GLY A 337 17.82 -4.77 -14.48
C GLY A 337 17.88 -5.17 -15.94
N GLY A 338 18.76 -4.55 -16.72
CA GLY A 338 18.93 -4.82 -18.16
C GLY A 338 19.34 -6.25 -18.56
N ASP A 339 19.50 -7.19 -17.60
CA ASP A 339 20.04 -8.54 -17.81
C ASP A 339 19.27 -9.65 -17.06
N GLY A 340 18.02 -9.41 -16.60
CA GLY A 340 17.18 -10.43 -15.95
C GLY A 340 16.38 -11.29 -16.93
N ASP A 341 16.13 -12.55 -16.58
CA ASP A 341 15.30 -13.52 -17.34
C ASP A 341 13.88 -12.99 -17.64
N ARG A 342 13.40 -12.06 -16.79
CA ARG A 342 12.31 -11.15 -17.09
C ARG A 342 12.87 -9.98 -17.89
N GLY A 343 12.88 -10.10 -19.22
CA GLY A 343 13.01 -8.93 -20.11
C GLY A 343 12.04 -7.81 -19.70
N PRO A 344 12.17 -6.57 -20.21
CA PRO A 344 11.56 -5.34 -19.67
C PRO A 344 10.01 -5.35 -19.73
N THR A 345 9.40 -6.18 -18.89
CA THR A 345 7.97 -6.45 -18.88
C THR A 345 7.40 -5.62 -17.75
N VAL A 346 6.70 -4.56 -18.12
CA VAL A 346 6.02 -3.70 -17.15
C VAL A 346 4.86 -4.50 -16.56
N SER A 347 4.93 -4.81 -15.26
CA SER A 347 3.84 -5.44 -14.52
C SER A 347 2.74 -4.41 -14.20
N ASP A 348 1.49 -4.73 -14.52
CA ASP A 348 0.35 -3.94 -14.02
C ASP A 348 0.19 -4.12 -12.50
N LEU A 349 -0.56 -3.24 -11.85
CA LEU A 349 -0.88 -3.40 -10.42
C LEU A 349 -1.96 -4.46 -10.24
N GLU A 350 -1.81 -5.26 -9.19
CA GLU A 350 -2.87 -6.15 -8.73
C GLU A 350 -3.63 -5.51 -7.59
N GLY A 351 -4.94 -5.75 -7.54
CA GLY A 351 -5.84 -5.30 -6.50
C GLY A 351 -6.53 -6.48 -5.83
N ILE A 352 -6.89 -6.29 -4.56
CA ILE A 352 -7.87 -7.14 -3.89
C ILE A 352 -9.08 -6.28 -3.49
N PHE A 353 -10.26 -6.80 -3.81
CA PHE A 353 -11.53 -6.10 -3.66
C PHE A 353 -12.40 -6.81 -2.61
N LEU A 354 -12.98 -6.02 -1.71
CA LEU A 354 -14.08 -6.44 -0.86
C LEU A 354 -15.35 -5.82 -1.43
N ASP A 355 -16.23 -6.67 -1.93
CA ASP A 355 -17.32 -6.27 -2.83
C ASP A 355 -16.75 -5.45 -4.00
N ASP A 356 -17.14 -4.18 -4.13
CA ASP A 356 -16.63 -3.25 -5.16
C ASP A 356 -15.53 -2.31 -4.65
N ARG A 357 -15.14 -2.41 -3.37
CA ARG A 357 -14.14 -1.53 -2.75
C ARG A 357 -12.75 -2.14 -2.90
N LEU A 358 -11.83 -1.38 -3.49
CA LEU A 358 -10.42 -1.76 -3.55
C LEU A 358 -9.78 -1.55 -2.17
N VAL A 359 -9.29 -2.63 -1.55
CA VAL A 359 -8.74 -2.59 -0.19
C VAL A 359 -7.23 -2.80 -0.13
N VAL A 360 -6.67 -3.45 -1.14
CA VAL A 360 -5.24 -3.74 -1.27
C VAL A 360 -4.82 -3.40 -2.67
N VAL A 361 -3.73 -2.65 -2.80
CA VAL A 361 -2.93 -2.59 -4.03
C VAL A 361 -1.65 -3.38 -3.77
N TYR A 362 -1.35 -4.32 -4.64
CA TYR A 362 -0.11 -5.08 -4.66
C TYR A 362 0.69 -4.69 -5.90
N ALA A 363 1.95 -4.28 -5.69
CA ALA A 363 2.89 -3.93 -6.73
C ALA A 363 4.11 -4.85 -6.68
N ASP A 364 4.36 -5.56 -7.78
CA ASP A 364 5.64 -6.22 -8.02
C ASP A 364 6.57 -5.28 -8.83
N LYS A 365 6.80 -4.08 -8.28
CA LYS A 365 7.46 -2.97 -9.00
C LYS A 365 8.60 -2.31 -8.21
N GLY A 366 8.74 -2.58 -6.92
CA GLY A 366 9.80 -1.97 -6.10
C GLY A 366 9.72 -0.44 -6.04
N TYR A 367 8.51 0.11 -5.97
CA TYR A 367 8.30 1.56 -5.94
C TYR A 367 8.98 2.24 -4.78
N GLY A 368 9.04 1.60 -3.61
CA GLY A 368 9.74 2.15 -2.45
C GLY A 368 11.19 2.49 -2.79
N SER A 369 11.90 1.61 -3.51
CA SER A 369 13.29 1.85 -3.90
C SER A 369 13.45 2.97 -4.93
N ILE A 370 12.41 3.25 -5.72
CA ILE A 370 12.40 4.38 -6.68
C ILE A 370 12.04 5.69 -5.97
N TRP A 371 11.05 5.69 -5.07
CA TRP A 371 10.66 6.88 -4.31
C TRP A 371 11.81 7.47 -3.50
N GLU A 372 12.72 6.62 -3.02
CA GLU A 372 13.91 7.01 -2.28
C GLU A 372 15.03 7.62 -3.13
N GLN A 373 14.93 7.58 -4.45
CA GLN A 373 15.94 8.19 -5.30
C GLN A 373 15.78 9.71 -5.30
N ASP A 374 16.86 10.43 -5.59
CA ASP A 374 16.83 11.91 -5.64
C ASP A 374 16.44 12.43 -7.04
N PHE A 375 16.38 11.57 -8.06
CA PHE A 375 16.05 11.92 -9.45
C PHE A 375 15.29 10.78 -10.15
N GLN A 376 14.60 11.11 -11.26
CA GLN A 376 13.86 10.15 -12.11
C GLN A 376 12.81 9.29 -11.39
N ASN A 377 12.26 9.80 -10.28
CA ASN A 377 11.25 9.13 -9.45
C ASN A 377 9.85 9.77 -9.55
N GLU A 378 9.71 10.86 -10.31
CA GLU A 378 8.51 11.69 -10.33
C GLU A 378 7.24 10.92 -10.76
N PRO A 379 7.24 10.11 -11.85
CA PRO A 379 6.04 9.36 -12.23
C PRO A 379 5.57 8.41 -11.11
N GLN A 380 6.50 7.74 -10.43
CA GLN A 380 6.21 6.78 -9.37
C GLN A 380 5.73 7.51 -8.11
N LEU A 381 6.29 8.67 -7.78
CA LEU A 381 5.78 9.52 -6.69
C LEU A 381 4.38 10.05 -7.00
N LYS A 382 4.09 10.45 -8.25
CA LYS A 382 2.73 10.84 -8.68
C LYS A 382 1.74 9.68 -8.55
N MET A 383 2.14 8.46 -8.89
CA MET A 383 1.31 7.28 -8.62
C MET A 383 1.12 7.06 -7.12
N GLY A 384 2.16 7.28 -6.30
CA GLY A 384 2.08 7.31 -4.85
C GLY A 384 1.03 8.31 -4.32
N VAL A 385 1.01 9.54 -4.85
CA VAL A 385 0.00 10.56 -4.52
C VAL A 385 -1.40 10.05 -4.86
N ASN A 386 -1.60 9.44 -6.04
CA ASN A 386 -2.88 8.83 -6.40
C ASN A 386 -3.32 7.74 -5.39
N LEU A 387 -2.40 6.87 -4.95
CA LEU A 387 -2.70 5.85 -3.94
C LEU A 387 -3.20 6.47 -2.63
N VAL A 388 -2.54 7.54 -2.17
CA VAL A 388 -2.91 8.25 -0.95
C VAL A 388 -4.26 8.97 -1.10
N VAL A 389 -4.44 9.73 -2.19
CA VAL A 389 -5.70 10.44 -2.47
C VAL A 389 -6.85 9.44 -2.56
N PHE A 390 -6.68 8.34 -3.31
CA PHE A 390 -7.69 7.31 -3.44
C PHE A 390 -8.08 6.69 -2.09
N ALA A 391 -7.11 6.39 -1.23
CA ALA A 391 -7.39 5.87 0.11
C ALA A 391 -8.21 6.85 0.97
N LEU A 392 -8.02 8.15 0.79
CA LEU A 392 -8.72 9.20 1.53
C LEU A 392 -10.12 9.49 0.97
N THR A 393 -10.35 9.33 -0.33
CA THR A 393 -11.61 9.72 -1.00
C THR A 393 -12.51 8.55 -1.40
N GLN A 394 -12.01 7.31 -1.40
CA GLN A 394 -12.80 6.13 -1.75
C GLN A 394 -13.98 5.94 -0.77
N GLN A 395 -15.15 5.61 -1.30
CA GLN A 395 -16.32 5.31 -0.48
C GLN A 395 -16.05 4.13 0.47
N GLY A 396 -16.49 4.27 1.72
CA GLY A 396 -16.26 3.27 2.76
C GLY A 396 -14.84 3.22 3.31
N SER A 397 -13.94 4.14 2.92
CA SER A 397 -12.64 4.30 3.57
C SER A 397 -12.78 4.80 5.02
N ILE A 398 -11.76 4.57 5.84
CA ILE A 398 -11.68 5.12 7.20
C ILE A 398 -11.89 6.65 7.20
N ALA A 399 -11.31 7.37 6.24
CA ALA A 399 -11.45 8.82 6.13
C ALA A 399 -12.89 9.24 5.76
N GLN A 400 -13.52 8.56 4.81
CA GLN A 400 -14.89 8.90 4.38
C GLN A 400 -15.92 8.59 5.45
N GLN A 401 -15.81 7.45 6.13
CA GLN A 401 -16.71 7.08 7.23
C GLN A 401 -16.71 8.12 8.37
N GLN A 402 -15.59 8.81 8.58
CA GLN A 402 -15.49 9.87 9.58
C GLN A 402 -16.29 11.11 9.17
N ILE A 403 -16.19 11.53 7.90
CA ILE A 403 -16.97 12.64 7.35
C ILE A 403 -18.47 12.37 7.51
N ASP A 404 -18.89 11.15 7.12
CA ASP A 404 -20.30 10.75 7.18
C ASP A 404 -20.83 10.81 8.62
N PHE A 405 -20.04 10.37 9.60
CA PHE A 405 -20.41 10.46 11.02
C PHE A 405 -20.64 11.89 11.51
N TYR A 406 -19.83 12.87 11.06
CA TYR A 406 -20.04 14.27 11.41
C TYR A 406 -21.29 14.85 10.74
N SER A 407 -21.56 14.48 9.49
CA SER A 407 -22.75 14.96 8.78
C SER A 407 -24.09 14.46 9.35
N GLN A 408 -24.11 13.28 9.98
CA GLN A 408 -25.32 12.69 10.56
C GLN A 408 -25.67 13.21 11.97
N ARG A 409 -24.76 13.94 12.62
CA ARG A 409 -24.96 14.47 13.99
C ARG A 409 -25.54 15.89 14.04
N LYS A 410 -25.72 16.53 12.89
CA LYS A 410 -26.49 17.76 12.72
C LYS A 410 -27.87 17.40 12.17
#